data_AF-H4F4K4-F1
#
_entry.id   AF-H4F4K4-F1
#
_cell.length_a   1.000
_cell.length_b   1.000
_cell.length_c   1.000
_cell.angle_alpha   90.00
_cell.angle_beta   90.00
_cell.angle_gamma   90.00
#
_symmetry.space_group_name_H-M   'P 1'
#
loop_
_entity.id
_entity.type
_entity.pdbx_description
1 polymer ?
#
loop_
_entity_poly.entity_id
_entity_poly.type
_entity_poly.pdbx_seq_one_letter_code
_entity_poly.pdbx_strand_id
1 'polypeptide(L)' 'TERTVAIFDPSHEGSVRVAEKCGYVRSHDASFMDKPTLVMQRFRPA' A
#
# COMPACT_ATOMS: atom_id res chain seq x y z
N THR A 1 13.82 8.51 9.69
CA THR A 1 12.45 8.27 9.18
C THR A 1 12.39 6.87 8.63
N GLU A 2 11.58 6.01 9.24
CA GLU A 2 11.42 4.61 8.82
C GLU A 2 10.35 4.53 7.72
N ARG A 3 10.67 3.83 6.62
CA ARG A 3 9.74 3.59 5.50
C ARG A 3 9.21 2.17 5.57
N THR A 4 7.89 2.01 5.65
CA THR A 4 7.21 0.72 5.53
C THR A 4 6.38 0.66 4.25
N VAL A 5 6.25 -0.53 3.67
CA VAL A 5 5.58 -0.75 2.38
C VAL A 5 4.58 -1.91 2.52
N ALA A 6 3.44 -1.80 1.85
CA ALA A 6 2.42 -2.85 1.77
C ALA A 6 1.92 -2.99 0.32
N ILE A 7 1.55 -4.20 -0.06
CA ILE A 7 1.00 -4.50 -1.38
C ILE A 7 -0.42 -5.06 -1.26
N PHE A 8 -1.30 -4.69 -2.18
CA PHE A 8 -2.72 -5.07 -2.18
C PHE A 8 -3.18 -5.48 -3.57
N ASP A 9 -4.19 -6.36 -3.64
CA ASP A 9 -5.00 -6.46 -4.85
C ASP A 9 -5.71 -5.09 -5.08
N PRO A 10 -5.61 -4.47 -6.26
CA PRO A 10 -6.18 -3.14 -6.52
C PRO A 10 -7.70 -3.07 -6.33
N SER A 11 -8.40 -4.19 -6.48
CA SER A 11 -9.85 -4.29 -6.32
C SER A 11 -10.31 -4.47 -4.87
N HIS A 12 -9.38 -4.74 -3.94
CA HIS A 12 -9.71 -5.05 -2.56
C HIS A 12 -9.83 -3.78 -1.69
N GLU A 13 -10.88 -2.99 -1.95
CA GLU A 13 -11.10 -1.66 -1.35
C GLU A 13 -11.09 -1.64 0.19
N GLY A 14 -11.57 -2.72 0.83
CA GLY A 14 -11.63 -2.80 2.29
C GLY A 14 -10.25 -2.69 2.94
N SER A 15 -9.27 -3.43 2.41
CA SER A 15 -7.89 -3.38 2.93
C SER A 15 -7.20 -2.06 2.61
N VAL A 16 -7.48 -1.48 1.43
CA VAL A 16 -6.95 -0.17 1.05
C VAL A 16 -7.42 0.91 2.04
N ARG A 17 -8.72 0.95 2.35
CA ARG A 17 -9.26 1.93 3.32
C ARG A 17 -8.70 1.75 4.72
N VAL A 18 -8.45 0.51 5.16
CA VAL A 18 -7.79 0.25 6.45
C VAL A 18 -6.35 0.76 6.42
N ALA A 19 -5.59 0.51 5.35
CA ALA A 19 -4.23 0.99 5.21
C ALA A 19 -4.15 2.53 5.22
N GLU A 20 -5.08 3.21 4.54
CA GLU A 20 -5.23 4.68 4.57
C GLU A 20 -5.47 5.19 6.00
N LYS A 21 -6.37 4.56 6.77
CA LYS A 21 -6.59 4.89 8.20
C LYS A 21 -5.33 4.67 9.05
N CYS A 22 -4.48 3.72 8.67
CA CYS A 22 -3.19 3.48 9.31
C CYS A 22 -2.07 4.43 8.84
N GLY A 23 -2.38 5.40 7.97
CA GLY A 23 -1.44 6.40 7.46
C GLY A 23 -0.60 5.96 6.27
N TYR A 24 -0.97 4.85 5.61
CA TYR A 24 -0.36 4.50 4.33
C TYR A 24 -0.96 5.36 3.21
N VAL A 25 -0.12 5.73 2.24
CA VAL A 25 -0.52 6.43 1.02
C VAL A 25 -0.18 5.59 -0.20
N ARG A 26 -0.97 5.73 -1.27
CA ARG A 26 -0.69 5.09 -2.56
C ARG A 26 0.68 5.55 -3.07
N SER A 27 1.47 4.60 -3.59
CA SER A 27 2.80 4.89 -4.15
C SER A 27 2.83 4.70 -5.66
N HIS A 28 2.49 3.50 -6.14
CA HIS A 28 2.49 3.14 -7.56
C HIS A 28 1.77 1.80 -7.73
N ASP A 29 1.46 1.46 -8.98
CA ASP A 29 1.01 0.12 -9.37
C ASP A 29 2.23 -0.73 -9.76
N ALA A 30 2.16 -2.02 -9.49
CA ALA A 30 3.19 -3.01 -9.79
C ALA A 30 2.57 -4.33 -10.26
N SER A 31 3.43 -5.28 -10.64
CA SER A 31 3.03 -6.66 -10.89
C SER A 31 3.60 -7.57 -9.81
N PHE A 32 2.75 -8.39 -9.19
CA PHE A 32 3.16 -9.43 -8.25
C PHE A 32 2.43 -10.72 -8.61
N MET A 33 3.17 -11.83 -8.76
CA MET A 33 2.63 -13.09 -9.28
C MET A 33 1.84 -12.93 -10.57
N ASP A 34 2.39 -12.14 -11.51
CA ASP A 34 1.80 -11.82 -12.82
C ASP A 34 0.41 -11.15 -12.75
N LYS A 35 0.07 -10.54 -11.60
CA LYS A 35 -1.19 -9.82 -11.40
C LYS A 35 -0.94 -8.34 -11.07
N PRO A 36 -1.82 -7.42 -11.51
CA PRO A 36 -1.80 -6.03 -11.07
C PRO A 36 -1.88 -5.95 -9.55
N THR A 37 -1.09 -5.07 -8.95
CA THR A 37 -0.96 -4.93 -7.50
C THR A 37 -0.74 -3.47 -7.15
N LEU A 38 -1.50 -2.96 -6.17
CA LEU A 38 -1.33 -1.61 -5.64
C LEU A 38 -0.24 -1.63 -4.56
N VAL A 39 0.78 -0.80 -4.71
CA VAL A 39 1.80 -0.58 -3.69
C VAL A 39 1.45 0.68 -2.89
N MET A 40 1.41 0.55 -1.57
CA MET A 40 1.24 1.67 -0.64
C MET A 40 2.44 1.78 0.30
N GLN A 41 2.73 2.99 0.79
CA GLN A 41 3.86 3.26 1.67
C GLN A 41 3.49 4.19 2.82
N ARG A 42 4.23 4.12 3.93
CA ARG A 42 4.12 5.04 5.07
C ARG A 42 5.51 5.42 5.56
N PHE A 43 5.67 6.69 5.93
CA PHE A 43 6.86 7.18 6.62
C PHE A 43 6.51 7.46 8.08
N ARG A 44 7.22 6.84 9.03
CA ARG A 44 7.12 7.20 10.44
C ARG A 44 8.20 8.23 10.82
N PRO A 45 7.85 9.27 11.59
CA PRO A 45 8.83 10.06 12.33
C PRO A 45 9.65 9.12 13.22
N ALA A 46 10.94 9.42 13.36
CA ALA A 46 11.82 8.71 14.30
C ALA A 46 11.48 9.10 15.74
#